data_AF-A0A819ZXT6-F1
#
_entry.id   AF-A0A819ZXT6-F1
#
_cell.length_a   1.000
_cell.length_b   1.000
_cell.length_c   1.000
_cell.angle_alpha   90.00
_cell.angle_beta   90.00
_cell.angle_gamma   90.00
#
_symmetry.space_group_name_H-M   'P 1'
#
loop_
_entity.id
_entity.type
_entity.pdbx_description
1 polymer ?
#
loop_
_entity_poly.entity_id
_entity_poly.type
_entity_poly.pdbx_seq_one_letter_code
_entity_poly.pdbx_strand_id
1 'polypeptide(L)'
;MFKNLKYFNFKSSSDYEQLTFTRLSSIEFSSNLLELHVTLDSIMDCLYLLDHLNQLHTLDVTIYPRHCPDWSLVVNNDKVPNLKYFSLIHEDDLGKYKEFLIPLLKKMSNLEELNLCFFAPFVSIIDGNDLKENIINYMSKLNKFSFNIRSFLRLNNQLSQLTNADIQDTFRNFKNNRIVSYVDYFQKANLFHYHIYSYPYKWTFYDNITNNFPGGLYRCVREISLCDEHPFKHEFFCRITQSFPYLEKLRLHNYEAQENDNLQSLIVVYPYLTELDLINSHETYIDEFLNHCKTCFLKNIHLTVDYNTLKRATDDFTKEETQFNRLNIIGLLIFNYDVDVEKLKSYFSRAKLDCLL
;
A
#
# COMPACT_ATOMS: atom_id res chain seq x y z
N MET A 1 -6.24 32.41 8.41
CA MET A 1 -5.05 32.70 9.25
C MET A 1 -3.77 32.14 8.62
N PHE A 2 -3.42 32.53 7.39
CA PHE A 2 -2.16 32.19 6.71
C PHE A 2 -1.91 33.19 5.56
N LYS A 3 -1.55 34.45 5.85
CA LYS A 3 -1.25 35.43 4.79
C LYS A 3 0.22 35.25 4.36
N ASN A 4 0.48 35.05 3.06
CA ASN A 4 1.79 34.94 2.40
C ASN A 4 2.52 33.59 2.43
N LEU A 5 1.83 32.48 2.71
CA LEU A 5 2.44 31.15 2.57
C LEU A 5 2.51 30.73 1.10
N LYS A 6 3.72 30.38 0.64
CA LYS A 6 3.97 29.82 -0.71
C LYS A 6 3.95 28.29 -0.73
N TYR A 7 4.23 27.67 0.42
CA TYR A 7 4.32 26.23 0.61
C TYR A 7 3.49 25.84 1.84
N PHE A 8 2.68 24.79 1.72
CA PHE A 8 1.93 24.22 2.83
C PHE A 8 1.98 22.70 2.77
N ASN A 9 2.37 22.08 3.89
CA ASN A 9 2.38 20.63 4.06
C ASN A 9 1.48 20.28 5.24
N PHE A 10 0.35 19.66 4.97
CA PHE A 10 -0.54 19.12 5.98
C PHE A 10 -0.46 17.59 5.93
N LYS A 11 0.28 17.03 6.89
CA LYS A 11 0.33 15.59 7.12
C LYS A 11 -0.37 15.32 8.45
N SER A 12 -1.52 14.66 8.39
CA SER A 12 -2.16 14.20 9.62
C SER A 12 -1.30 13.12 10.27
N SER A 13 -1.00 13.25 11.55
CA SER A 13 -0.20 12.28 12.30
C SER A 13 -1.02 11.14 12.91
N SER A 14 -2.34 11.14 12.71
CA SER A 14 -3.23 10.07 13.16
C SER A 14 -4.20 9.70 12.05
N ASP A 15 -4.57 8.42 11.99
CA ASP A 15 -5.68 7.94 11.19
C ASP A 15 -7.01 8.62 11.54
N TYR A 16 -7.04 9.52 12.54
CA TYR A 16 -8.23 10.18 13.06
C TYR A 16 -8.36 11.67 12.70
N GLU A 17 -7.29 12.41 12.39
CA GLU A 17 -7.33 13.86 12.14
C GLU A 17 -7.07 14.25 10.68
N GLN A 18 -7.84 13.71 9.74
CA GLN A 18 -7.75 14.13 8.34
C GLN A 18 -8.55 15.43 8.10
N LEU A 19 -8.19 16.17 7.04
CA LEU A 19 -8.91 17.38 6.63
C LEU A 19 -10.17 16.98 5.86
N THR A 20 -11.32 17.02 6.53
CA THR A 20 -12.63 16.87 5.89
C THR A 20 -13.04 18.14 5.15
N PHE A 21 -13.94 18.03 4.17
CA PHE A 21 -14.60 19.13 3.46
C PHE A 21 -15.08 20.27 4.38
N THR A 22 -15.67 19.93 5.52
CA THR A 22 -16.17 20.90 6.51
C THR A 22 -15.04 21.71 7.16
N ARG A 23 -13.85 21.12 7.33
CA ARG A 23 -12.66 21.84 7.82
C ARG A 23 -12.01 22.64 6.70
N LEU A 24 -11.88 22.08 5.50
CA LEU A 24 -11.30 22.76 4.34
C LEU A 24 -12.06 24.02 3.93
N SER A 25 -13.39 23.99 3.93
CA SER A 25 -14.22 25.16 3.58
C SER A 25 -14.13 26.31 4.60
N SER A 26 -13.63 26.05 5.80
CA SER A 26 -13.35 27.07 6.83
C SER A 26 -11.91 27.63 6.78
N ILE A 27 -11.03 27.05 5.96
CA ILE A 27 -9.63 27.46 5.85
C ILE A 27 -9.51 28.52 4.75
N GLU A 28 -9.21 29.76 5.14
CA GLU A 28 -8.73 30.78 4.21
C GLU A 28 -7.30 30.47 3.77
N PHE A 29 -7.14 29.99 2.54
CA PHE A 29 -5.84 29.79 1.92
C PHE A 29 -5.22 31.12 1.46
N SER A 30 -3.89 31.22 1.56
CA SER A 30 -3.15 32.36 1.01
C SER A 30 -3.34 32.43 -0.50
N SER A 31 -3.64 33.62 -1.02
CA SER A 31 -3.71 33.91 -2.47
C SER A 31 -2.35 33.87 -3.17
N ASN A 32 -1.33 33.25 -2.57
CA ASN A 32 0.05 33.14 -3.06
C ASN A 32 0.59 31.69 -2.92
N LEU A 33 -0.28 30.73 -2.57
CA LEU A 33 0.10 29.34 -2.36
C LEU A 33 0.38 28.69 -3.72
N LEU A 34 1.62 28.23 -3.93
CA LEU A 34 2.06 27.62 -5.18
C LEU A 34 2.22 26.11 -5.07
N GLU A 35 2.49 25.62 -3.86
CA GLU A 35 2.76 24.21 -3.58
C GLU A 35 1.95 23.73 -2.36
N LEU A 36 1.25 22.60 -2.54
CA LEU A 36 0.42 21.99 -1.51
C LEU A 36 0.69 20.49 -1.43
N HIS A 37 1.07 20.02 -0.26
CA HIS A 37 1.10 18.59 0.10
C HIS A 37 0.03 18.33 1.15
N VAL A 38 -0.90 17.42 0.89
CA VAL A 38 -2.06 17.22 1.76
C VAL A 38 -2.51 15.77 1.80
N THR A 39 -2.94 15.35 2.99
CA THR A 39 -3.68 14.11 3.20
C THR A 39 -5.18 14.40 3.34
N LEU A 40 -6.01 13.72 2.54
CA LEU A 40 -7.46 13.96 2.44
C LEU A 40 -8.26 12.68 2.71
N ASP A 41 -9.48 12.85 3.22
CA ASP A 41 -10.42 11.75 3.43
C ASP A 41 -11.12 11.32 2.12
N SER A 42 -11.15 12.17 1.09
CA SER A 42 -11.85 11.84 -0.15
C SER A 42 -11.29 12.55 -1.38
N ILE A 43 -11.61 12.02 -2.57
CA ILE A 43 -11.34 12.73 -3.83
C ILE A 43 -12.12 14.04 -3.94
N MET A 44 -13.29 14.12 -3.29
CA MET A 44 -14.15 15.30 -3.36
C MET A 44 -13.48 16.49 -2.70
N ASP A 45 -12.73 16.25 -1.62
CA ASP A 45 -11.88 17.25 -0.99
C ASP A 45 -10.78 17.74 -1.93
N CYS A 46 -10.21 16.83 -2.74
CA CYS A 46 -9.21 17.18 -3.75
C CYS A 46 -9.83 18.07 -4.84
N LEU A 47 -11.03 17.73 -5.33
CA LEU A 47 -11.76 18.54 -6.30
C LEU A 47 -12.04 19.93 -5.76
N TYR A 48 -12.53 20.01 -4.52
CA TYR A 48 -12.77 21.27 -3.83
C TYR A 48 -11.51 22.14 -3.76
N LEU A 49 -10.36 21.56 -3.39
CA LEU A 49 -9.09 22.29 -3.36
C LEU A 49 -8.71 22.84 -4.74
N LEU A 50 -8.87 22.05 -5.79
CA LEU A 50 -8.55 22.47 -7.16
C LEU A 50 -9.43 23.63 -7.64
N ASP A 51 -10.68 23.69 -7.20
CA ASP A 51 -11.62 24.75 -7.56
C ASP A 51 -11.30 26.09 -6.87
N HIS A 52 -10.72 26.03 -5.67
CA HIS A 52 -10.47 27.19 -4.82
C HIS A 52 -9.01 27.67 -4.90
N LEU A 53 -8.07 26.83 -5.35
CA LEU A 53 -6.63 27.11 -5.42
C LEU A 53 -6.13 27.17 -6.87
N ASN A 54 -6.73 28.02 -7.68
CA ASN A 54 -6.42 28.17 -9.10
C ASN A 54 -4.97 28.65 -9.42
N GLN A 55 -4.25 29.18 -8.43
CA GLN A 55 -2.85 29.60 -8.56
C GLN A 55 -1.83 28.48 -8.30
N LEU A 56 -2.30 27.32 -7.83
CA LEU A 56 -1.43 26.22 -7.45
C LEU A 56 -0.69 25.68 -8.68
N HIS A 57 0.62 25.48 -8.55
CA HIS A 57 1.48 24.87 -9.58
C HIS A 57 1.80 23.40 -9.25
N THR A 58 1.88 23.06 -7.97
CA THR A 58 2.22 21.73 -7.48
C THR A 58 1.18 21.28 -6.47
N LEU A 59 0.56 20.13 -6.74
CA LEU A 59 -0.36 19.48 -5.83
C LEU A 59 0.06 18.03 -5.61
N ASP A 60 0.31 17.66 -4.37
CA ASP A 60 0.61 16.29 -3.95
C ASP A 60 -0.42 15.84 -2.91
N VAL A 61 -1.21 14.85 -3.28
CA VAL A 61 -2.39 14.43 -2.53
C VAL A 61 -2.27 12.95 -2.21
N THR A 62 -2.42 12.64 -0.93
CA THR A 62 -2.66 11.28 -0.46
C THR A 62 -4.09 11.18 0.03
N ILE A 63 -4.84 10.20 -0.46
CA ILE A 63 -6.23 9.96 -0.07
C ILE A 63 -6.29 8.63 0.67
N TYR A 64 -6.75 8.68 1.93
CA TYR A 64 -7.04 7.52 2.77
C TYR A 64 -8.55 7.47 3.02
N PRO A 65 -9.35 7.02 2.05
CA PRO A 65 -10.78 7.12 2.17
C PRO A 65 -11.34 6.19 3.24
N ARG A 66 -11.80 6.78 4.35
CA ARG A 66 -12.51 6.03 5.40
C ARG A 66 -13.90 5.57 4.97
N HIS A 67 -14.44 6.19 3.93
CA HIS A 67 -15.75 5.89 3.37
C HIS A 67 -15.69 5.97 1.85
N CYS A 68 -16.33 5.02 1.16
CA CYS A 68 -16.57 5.12 -0.28
C CYS A 68 -17.44 6.38 -0.50
N PRO A 69 -16.90 7.46 -1.07
CA PRO A 69 -17.67 8.70 -1.15
C PRO A 69 -18.89 8.49 -2.05
N ASP A 70 -19.96 9.23 -1.80
CA ASP A 70 -21.06 9.30 -2.76
C ASP A 70 -20.55 10.08 -3.98
N TRP A 71 -20.15 9.32 -5.00
CA TRP A 71 -19.55 9.87 -6.21
C TRP A 71 -20.57 10.53 -7.15
N SER A 72 -21.86 10.60 -6.80
CA SER A 72 -22.89 11.26 -7.61
C SER A 72 -22.72 12.79 -7.69
N LEU A 73 -21.85 13.36 -6.85
CA LEU A 73 -21.64 14.81 -6.72
C LEU A 73 -20.43 15.34 -7.49
N VAL A 74 -19.92 14.66 -8.53
CA VAL A 74 -18.83 15.22 -9.36
C VAL A 74 -19.27 16.58 -9.91
N VAL A 75 -18.70 17.63 -9.31
CA VAL A 75 -19.11 18.99 -9.58
C VAL A 75 -18.73 19.32 -11.02
N ASN A 76 -19.73 19.76 -11.79
CA ASN A 76 -19.56 20.44 -13.07
C ASN A 76 -18.81 21.75 -12.81
N ASN A 77 -17.49 21.69 -12.67
CA ASN A 77 -16.64 22.86 -12.56
C ASN A 77 -15.89 23.12 -13.87
N ASP A 78 -16.11 24.31 -14.41
CA ASP A 78 -15.53 24.81 -15.66
C ASP A 78 -14.11 25.40 -15.49
N LYS A 79 -13.64 25.55 -14.24
CA LYS A 79 -12.32 26.13 -13.96
C LYS A 79 -11.22 25.08 -14.13
N VAL A 80 -10.27 25.41 -14.99
CA VAL A 80 -9.07 24.60 -15.24
C VAL A 80 -7.94 25.06 -14.30
N PRO A 81 -7.46 24.21 -13.38
CA PRO A 81 -6.32 24.54 -12.53
C PRO A 81 -5.03 24.63 -13.37
N ASN A 82 -4.20 25.64 -13.11
CA ASN A 82 -2.91 25.83 -13.82
C ASN A 82 -1.77 24.99 -13.19
N LEU A 83 -2.06 23.72 -12.89
CA LEU A 83 -1.09 22.80 -12.30
C LEU A 83 -0.04 22.36 -13.33
N LYS A 84 1.21 22.35 -12.90
CA LYS A 84 2.35 21.76 -13.61
C LYS A 84 2.71 20.38 -13.07
N TYR A 85 2.49 20.15 -11.77
CA TYR A 85 2.73 18.89 -11.09
C TYR A 85 1.47 18.43 -10.36
N PHE A 86 1.08 17.18 -10.57
CA PHE A 86 0.03 16.52 -9.80
C PHE A 86 0.46 15.12 -9.38
N SER A 87 0.30 14.82 -8.10
CA SER A 87 0.53 13.50 -7.52
C SER A 87 -0.70 13.07 -6.76
N LEU A 88 -1.18 11.86 -7.06
CA LEU A 88 -2.31 11.25 -6.38
C LEU A 88 -1.91 9.85 -5.92
N ILE A 89 -1.97 9.65 -4.60
CA ILE A 89 -1.89 8.33 -3.97
C ILE A 89 -3.28 8.03 -3.40
N HIS A 90 -3.95 7.00 -3.91
CA HIS A 90 -5.25 6.52 -3.47
C HIS A 90 -5.12 5.05 -3.10
N GLU A 91 -4.99 4.75 -1.81
CA GLU A 91 -4.65 3.39 -1.37
C GLU A 91 -5.83 2.41 -1.50
N ASP A 92 -7.05 2.92 -1.44
CA ASP A 92 -8.30 2.14 -1.51
C ASP A 92 -8.86 1.99 -2.93
N ASP A 93 -10.01 1.30 -3.01
CA ASP A 93 -10.77 1.00 -4.22
C ASP A 93 -11.14 2.26 -5.04
N LEU A 94 -10.48 2.40 -6.19
CA LEU A 94 -10.79 3.34 -7.25
C LEU A 94 -11.37 2.62 -8.48
N GLY A 95 -12.31 1.69 -8.27
CA GLY A 95 -12.97 0.88 -9.29
C GLY A 95 -13.83 1.67 -10.29
N LYS A 96 -13.92 2.99 -10.12
CA LYS A 96 -14.55 3.94 -11.04
C LYS A 96 -13.59 5.04 -11.50
N TYR A 97 -12.30 4.72 -11.64
CA TYR A 97 -11.30 5.73 -12.02
C TYR A 97 -11.60 6.36 -13.39
N LYS A 98 -12.25 5.64 -14.32
CA LYS A 98 -12.65 6.19 -15.64
C LYS A 98 -13.70 7.28 -15.51
N GLU A 99 -14.61 7.15 -14.56
CA GLU A 99 -15.65 8.13 -14.30
C GLU A 99 -15.13 9.35 -13.52
N PHE A 100 -14.11 9.18 -12.67
CA PHE A 100 -13.70 10.23 -11.72
C PHE A 100 -12.33 10.81 -11.98
N LEU A 101 -11.31 9.95 -12.06
CA LEU A 101 -9.93 10.39 -12.23
C LEU A 101 -9.71 10.92 -13.65
N ILE A 102 -10.23 10.24 -14.67
CA ILE A 102 -9.99 10.64 -16.06
C ILE A 102 -10.59 12.02 -16.40
N PRO A 103 -11.86 12.35 -16.07
CA PRO A 103 -12.39 13.69 -16.32
C PRO A 103 -11.65 14.78 -15.57
N LEU A 104 -11.21 14.49 -14.33
CA LEU A 104 -10.38 15.41 -13.55
C LEU A 104 -9.06 15.70 -14.26
N LEU A 105 -8.34 14.65 -14.64
CA LEU A 105 -7.05 14.73 -15.32
C LEU A 105 -7.16 15.45 -16.67
N LYS A 106 -8.23 15.23 -17.44
CA LYS A 106 -8.48 15.92 -18.72
C LYS A 106 -8.61 17.44 -18.57
N LYS A 107 -9.05 17.93 -17.40
CA LYS A 107 -9.10 19.37 -17.12
C LYS A 107 -7.71 19.95 -16.87
N MET A 108 -6.75 19.15 -16.41
CA MET A 108 -5.40 19.60 -16.04
C MET A 108 -4.45 19.65 -17.26
N SER A 109 -4.84 20.40 -18.30
CA SER A 109 -4.14 20.44 -19.61
C SER A 109 -2.71 21.01 -19.56
N ASN A 110 -2.35 21.67 -18.46
CA ASN A 110 -1.04 22.26 -18.25
C ASN A 110 -0.03 21.35 -17.53
N LEU A 111 -0.42 20.14 -17.13
CA LEU A 111 0.47 19.22 -16.41
C LEU A 111 1.70 18.88 -17.23
N GLU A 112 2.85 19.05 -16.59
CA GLU A 112 4.17 18.66 -17.08
C GLU A 112 4.61 17.34 -16.42
N GLU A 113 4.27 17.13 -15.14
CA GLU A 113 4.54 15.90 -14.38
C GLU A 113 3.28 15.35 -13.69
N LEU A 114 3.07 14.03 -13.83
CA LEU A 114 1.98 13.29 -13.20
C LEU A 114 2.51 12.06 -12.48
N ASN A 115 2.10 11.88 -11.22
CA ASN A 115 2.35 10.67 -10.44
C ASN A 115 1.02 10.06 -9.97
N LEU A 116 0.74 8.82 -10.35
CA LEU A 116 -0.50 8.13 -9.97
C LEU A 116 -0.19 6.83 -9.24
N CYS A 117 -0.72 6.67 -8.04
CA CYS A 117 -0.71 5.38 -7.35
C CYS A 117 -2.11 5.06 -6.90
N PHE A 118 -2.68 3.97 -7.42
CA PHE A 118 -4.03 3.58 -7.02
C PHE A 118 -4.28 2.08 -7.17
N PHE A 119 -5.27 1.63 -6.42
CA PHE A 119 -5.82 0.28 -6.50
C PHE A 119 -7.20 0.34 -7.14
N ALA A 120 -7.43 -0.39 -8.22
CA ALA A 120 -8.71 -0.41 -8.92
C ALA A 120 -9.19 -1.86 -9.04
N PRO A 121 -9.84 -2.43 -8.01
CA PRO A 121 -10.34 -3.78 -8.07
C PRO A 121 -11.53 -3.91 -9.03
N PHE A 122 -11.66 -5.08 -9.63
CA PHE A 122 -12.79 -5.52 -10.46
C PHE A 122 -13.09 -4.66 -11.70
N VAL A 123 -12.13 -3.84 -12.14
CA VAL A 123 -12.20 -3.10 -13.41
C VAL A 123 -11.44 -3.81 -14.52
N SER A 124 -11.78 -3.51 -15.78
CA SER A 124 -10.97 -3.93 -16.93
C SER A 124 -9.48 -3.61 -16.71
N ILE A 125 -8.59 -4.45 -17.24
CA ILE A 125 -7.14 -4.26 -17.11
C ILE A 125 -6.76 -2.84 -17.54
N ILE A 126 -6.02 -2.14 -16.69
CA ILE A 126 -5.49 -0.80 -16.95
C ILE A 126 -4.07 -0.97 -17.48
N ASP A 127 -3.96 -1.21 -18.78
CA ASP A 127 -2.70 -1.44 -19.48
C ASP A 127 -2.18 -0.16 -20.18
N GLY A 128 -1.13 -0.29 -20.98
CA GLY A 128 -0.54 0.82 -21.70
C GLY A 128 -1.47 1.43 -22.75
N ASN A 129 -2.37 0.66 -23.35
CA ASN A 129 -3.35 1.20 -24.30
C ASN A 129 -4.40 2.02 -23.55
N ASP A 130 -4.90 1.52 -22.42
CA ASP A 130 -5.87 2.26 -21.61
C ASP A 130 -5.29 3.59 -21.12
N LEU A 131 -4.09 3.59 -20.55
CA LEU A 131 -3.43 4.82 -20.09
C LEU A 131 -3.13 5.77 -21.25
N LYS A 132 -2.79 5.25 -22.43
CA LYS A 132 -2.56 6.07 -23.62
C LYS A 132 -3.85 6.76 -24.07
N GLU A 133 -4.92 5.99 -24.20
CA GLU A 133 -6.22 6.48 -24.64
C GLU A 133 -6.82 7.46 -23.64
N ASN A 134 -6.76 7.17 -22.34
CA ASN A 134 -7.49 7.93 -21.33
C ASN A 134 -6.69 9.11 -20.73
N ILE A 135 -5.35 9.04 -20.72
CA ILE A 135 -4.51 10.04 -20.07
C ILE A 135 -3.57 10.71 -21.08
N ILE A 136 -2.66 9.95 -21.69
CA ILE A 136 -1.53 10.52 -22.45
C ILE A 136 -2.00 11.33 -23.65
N ASN A 137 -2.96 10.82 -24.42
CA ASN A 137 -3.43 11.49 -25.64
C ASN A 137 -4.04 12.88 -25.36
N TYR A 138 -4.49 13.15 -24.13
CA TYR A 138 -5.12 14.42 -23.75
C TYR A 138 -4.15 15.39 -23.06
N MET A 139 -2.96 14.93 -22.64
CA MET A 139 -2.00 15.74 -21.88
C MET A 139 -0.77 16.10 -22.72
N SER A 140 -0.94 17.02 -23.66
CA SER A 140 0.12 17.41 -24.60
C SER A 140 1.41 17.95 -23.97
N LYS A 141 1.35 18.49 -22.75
CA LYS A 141 2.50 19.01 -22.01
C LYS A 141 3.17 18.01 -21.08
N LEU A 142 2.57 16.83 -20.89
CA LEU A 142 3.05 15.82 -19.96
C LEU A 142 4.37 15.25 -20.47
N ASN A 143 5.46 15.62 -19.81
CA ASN A 143 6.80 15.16 -20.13
C ASN A 143 7.25 14.03 -19.21
N LYS A 144 6.62 13.88 -18.03
CA LYS A 144 6.98 12.87 -17.04
C LYS A 144 5.73 12.26 -16.43
N PHE A 145 5.61 10.95 -16.57
CA PHE A 145 4.49 10.19 -16.02
C PHE A 145 5.06 8.99 -15.26
N SER A 146 4.82 8.94 -13.95
CA SER A 146 5.10 7.76 -13.14
C SER A 146 3.79 7.19 -12.61
N PHE A 147 3.66 5.87 -12.56
CA PHE A 147 2.49 5.24 -11.97
C PHE A 147 2.80 3.94 -11.22
N ASN A 148 1.88 3.58 -10.33
CA ASN A 148 1.78 2.30 -9.63
C ASN A 148 0.29 1.92 -9.60
N ILE A 149 -0.09 0.93 -10.39
CA ILE A 149 -1.47 0.52 -10.59
C ILE A 149 -1.58 -0.94 -10.20
N ARG A 150 -2.51 -1.22 -9.28
CA ARG A 150 -2.80 -2.55 -8.74
C ARG A 150 -4.27 -2.88 -8.94
N SER A 151 -4.60 -4.15 -9.13
CA SER A 151 -5.99 -4.59 -9.30
C SER A 151 -6.14 -6.09 -9.04
N PHE A 152 -7.31 -6.49 -8.54
CA PHE A 152 -7.79 -7.88 -8.59
C PHE A 152 -8.94 -8.00 -9.56
N LEU A 153 -8.95 -9.08 -10.34
CA LEU A 153 -9.98 -9.37 -11.32
C LEU A 153 -10.47 -10.79 -11.16
N ARG A 154 -11.75 -11.04 -11.48
CA ARG A 154 -12.29 -12.40 -11.47
C ARG A 154 -11.74 -13.18 -12.66
N LEU A 155 -11.29 -14.40 -12.39
CA LEU A 155 -11.01 -15.41 -13.40
C LEU A 155 -12.34 -15.93 -13.96
N ASN A 156 -13.07 -15.08 -14.70
CA ASN A 156 -14.17 -15.59 -15.50
C ASN A 156 -13.58 -16.43 -16.65
N ASN A 157 -14.29 -17.47 -17.09
CA ASN A 157 -13.88 -18.49 -18.08
C ASN A 157 -13.42 -17.97 -19.47
N GLN A 158 -13.19 -16.65 -19.65
CA GLN A 158 -12.91 -16.01 -20.93
C GLN A 158 -11.56 -15.29 -21.02
N LEU A 159 -10.80 -15.15 -19.92
CA LEU A 159 -9.42 -14.67 -20.03
C LEU A 159 -8.51 -15.88 -20.28
N SER A 160 -8.16 -16.11 -21.55
CA SER A 160 -6.90 -16.78 -21.88
C SER A 160 -5.82 -16.18 -20.98
N GLN A 161 -5.09 -17.00 -20.24
CA GLN A 161 -4.14 -16.60 -19.19
C GLN A 161 -3.27 -15.41 -19.63
N LEU A 162 -3.70 -14.18 -19.27
CA LEU A 162 -2.99 -12.95 -19.56
C LEU A 162 -1.60 -12.98 -18.93
N THR A 163 -0.56 -13.02 -19.75
CA THR A 163 0.81 -13.11 -19.22
C THR A 163 1.38 -11.73 -18.90
N ASN A 164 2.46 -11.71 -18.12
CA ASN A 164 3.27 -10.50 -17.94
C ASN A 164 3.75 -9.90 -19.26
N ALA A 165 4.06 -10.74 -20.25
CA ALA A 165 4.52 -10.29 -21.56
C ALA A 165 3.40 -9.56 -22.31
N ASP A 166 2.17 -10.08 -22.26
CA ASP A 166 1.00 -9.46 -22.90
C ASP A 166 0.76 -8.04 -22.35
N ILE A 167 0.84 -7.86 -21.03
CA ILE A 167 0.72 -6.54 -20.40
C ILE A 167 1.89 -5.63 -20.81
N GLN A 168 3.14 -6.08 -20.70
CA GLN A 168 4.31 -5.27 -21.01
C GLN A 168 4.33 -4.81 -22.47
N ASP A 169 3.81 -5.63 -23.38
CA ASP A 169 3.76 -5.30 -24.80
C ASP A 169 2.89 -4.08 -25.12
N THR A 170 1.87 -3.81 -24.30
CA THR A 170 1.04 -2.60 -24.42
C THR A 170 1.81 -1.31 -24.09
N PHE A 171 2.93 -1.41 -23.37
CA PHE A 171 3.76 -0.28 -22.97
C PHE A 171 4.94 -0.01 -23.90
N ARG A 172 5.11 -0.75 -25.01
CA ARG A 172 6.25 -0.60 -25.94
C ARG A 172 6.47 0.84 -26.45
N ASN A 173 5.40 1.64 -26.53
CA ASN A 173 5.43 3.02 -27.01
C ASN A 173 5.42 4.08 -25.90
N PHE A 174 5.51 3.69 -24.62
CA PHE A 174 5.67 4.62 -23.53
C PHE A 174 7.09 5.20 -23.55
N LYS A 175 7.21 6.49 -23.89
CA LYS A 175 8.51 7.18 -23.97
C LYS A 175 9.19 7.36 -22.61
N ASN A 176 8.46 7.17 -21.52
CA ASN A 176 8.89 7.50 -20.17
C ASN A 176 8.90 6.25 -19.30
N ASN A 177 10.10 5.92 -18.82
CA ASN A 177 10.40 4.86 -17.85
C ASN A 177 10.32 3.42 -18.40
N ARG A 178 11.17 2.56 -17.83
CA ARG A 178 10.97 1.12 -17.94
C ARG A 178 9.72 0.76 -17.14
N ILE A 179 8.79 0.03 -17.75
CA ILE A 179 7.60 -0.46 -17.06
C ILE A 179 7.87 -1.87 -16.55
N VAL A 180 7.46 -2.14 -15.31
CA VAL A 180 7.50 -3.48 -14.72
C VAL A 180 6.07 -3.91 -14.46
N SER A 181 5.78 -5.18 -14.73
CA SER A 181 4.48 -5.78 -14.45
C SER A 181 4.64 -7.13 -13.77
N TYR A 182 3.69 -7.44 -12.91
CA TYR A 182 3.48 -8.74 -12.30
C TYR A 182 2.03 -9.14 -12.47
N VAL A 183 1.80 -10.42 -12.77
CA VAL A 183 0.49 -11.05 -12.89
C VAL A 183 0.55 -12.33 -12.09
N ASP A 184 -0.37 -12.46 -11.15
CA ASP A 184 -0.46 -13.59 -10.24
C ASP A 184 -1.86 -14.18 -10.31
N TYR A 185 -1.93 -15.51 -10.28
CA TYR A 185 -3.17 -16.26 -10.39
C TYR A 185 -3.51 -16.92 -9.06
N PHE A 186 -4.68 -16.58 -8.55
CA PHE A 186 -5.27 -17.08 -7.32
C PHE A 186 -6.42 -18.01 -7.71
N GLN A 187 -6.08 -19.27 -8.01
CA GLN A 187 -7.03 -20.26 -8.52
C GLN A 187 -8.12 -20.60 -7.50
N LYS A 188 -7.78 -20.73 -6.22
CA LYS A 188 -8.74 -21.08 -5.15
C LYS A 188 -9.77 -19.97 -4.95
N ALA A 189 -9.34 -18.70 -5.01
CA ALA A 189 -10.16 -17.51 -4.88
C ALA A 189 -10.89 -17.15 -6.20
N ASN A 190 -10.54 -17.81 -7.31
CA ASN A 190 -11.01 -17.46 -8.65
C ASN A 190 -10.69 -15.99 -9.02
N LEU A 191 -9.48 -15.54 -8.68
CA LEU A 191 -8.99 -14.19 -8.93
C LEU A 191 -7.66 -14.21 -9.67
N PHE A 192 -7.37 -13.14 -10.39
CA PHE A 192 -6.00 -12.81 -10.77
C PHE A 192 -5.68 -11.38 -10.34
N HIS A 193 -4.46 -11.19 -9.88
CA HIS A 193 -3.91 -9.90 -9.50
C HIS A 193 -2.99 -9.45 -10.62
N TYR A 194 -2.97 -8.14 -10.88
CA TYR A 194 -1.87 -7.55 -11.61
C TYR A 194 -1.38 -6.29 -10.91
N HIS A 195 -0.09 -6.06 -11.02
CA HIS A 195 0.59 -4.87 -10.50
C HIS A 195 1.52 -4.35 -11.60
N ILE A 196 1.30 -3.11 -12.04
CA ILE A 196 2.07 -2.46 -13.09
C ILE A 196 2.60 -1.14 -12.55
N TYR A 197 3.91 -0.89 -12.70
CA TYR A 197 4.49 0.37 -12.25
C TYR A 197 5.65 0.87 -13.11
N SER A 198 5.93 2.16 -12.98
CA SER A 198 7.08 2.83 -13.57
C SER A 198 8.35 2.61 -12.75
N TYR A 199 9.44 2.22 -13.40
CA TYR A 199 10.77 2.09 -12.79
C TYR A 199 11.60 3.38 -12.91
N PRO A 200 12.37 3.78 -11.88
CA PRO A 200 12.51 3.13 -10.57
C PRO A 200 11.24 3.28 -9.72
N TYR A 201 10.99 2.31 -8.84
CA TYR A 201 9.87 2.35 -7.90
C TYR A 201 10.10 3.46 -6.86
N LYS A 202 9.13 4.37 -6.70
CA LYS A 202 9.27 5.58 -5.87
C LYS A 202 8.39 5.60 -4.62
N TRP A 203 7.43 4.69 -4.51
CA TRP A 203 6.48 4.68 -3.40
C TRP A 203 7.07 4.05 -2.15
N THR A 204 6.53 4.47 -1.00
CA THR A 204 6.94 4.00 0.32
C THR A 204 6.28 2.70 0.73
N PHE A 205 5.30 2.21 -0.03
CA PHE A 205 4.62 0.94 0.22
C PHE A 205 4.68 0.04 -1.01
N TYR A 206 4.57 -1.27 -0.83
CA TYR A 206 4.40 -2.26 -1.89
C TYR A 206 3.48 -3.38 -1.42
N ASP A 207 2.30 -3.48 -2.01
CA ASP A 207 1.29 -4.44 -1.56
C ASP A 207 1.16 -5.69 -2.41
N ASN A 208 0.59 -6.72 -1.77
CA ASN A 208 0.19 -7.99 -2.37
C ASN A 208 1.36 -8.68 -3.09
N ILE A 209 2.51 -8.74 -2.42
CA ILE A 209 3.67 -9.49 -2.90
C ILE A 209 3.38 -10.98 -2.75
N THR A 210 3.52 -11.71 -3.86
CA THR A 210 3.28 -13.16 -3.96
C THR A 210 4.60 -13.93 -4.06
N ASN A 211 4.55 -15.26 -4.06
CA ASN A 211 5.71 -16.15 -4.27
C ASN A 211 6.41 -15.90 -5.61
N ASN A 212 5.72 -15.34 -6.61
CA ASN A 212 6.33 -15.03 -7.91
C ASN A 212 7.22 -13.79 -7.89
N PHE A 213 7.33 -13.11 -6.75
CA PHE A 213 8.20 -11.95 -6.62
C PHE A 213 9.67 -12.31 -6.93
N PRO A 214 10.27 -11.72 -7.98
CA PRO A 214 11.61 -12.08 -8.40
C PRO A 214 12.70 -11.44 -7.52
N GLY A 215 12.33 -10.55 -6.59
CA GLY A 215 13.25 -9.69 -5.87
C GLY A 215 13.56 -8.40 -6.62
N GLY A 216 14.64 -7.74 -6.22
CA GLY A 216 15.08 -6.45 -6.76
C GLY A 216 15.28 -5.43 -5.63
N LEU A 217 15.88 -4.28 -5.90
CA LEU A 217 16.23 -3.32 -4.84
C LEU A 217 15.23 -2.16 -4.75
N TYR A 218 14.42 -2.13 -3.69
CA TYR A 218 13.35 -1.16 -3.47
C TYR A 218 13.67 -0.24 -2.29
N ARG A 219 14.61 0.70 -2.48
CA ARG A 219 15.13 1.56 -1.40
C ARG A 219 14.10 2.51 -0.79
N CYS A 220 13.05 2.87 -1.52
CA CYS A 220 12.02 3.81 -1.06
C CYS A 220 10.95 3.13 -0.21
N VAL A 221 10.78 1.81 -0.35
CA VAL A 221 9.73 1.06 0.33
C VAL A 221 10.07 0.90 1.81
N ARG A 222 9.07 1.13 2.65
CA ARG A 222 9.04 1.03 4.10
C ARG A 222 7.96 0.07 4.57
N GLU A 223 6.92 -0.11 3.79
CA GLU A 223 5.76 -0.92 4.15
C GLU A 223 5.49 -1.95 3.05
N ILE A 224 5.30 -3.21 3.42
CA ILE A 224 4.86 -4.22 2.44
C ILE A 224 3.74 -5.09 2.99
N SER A 225 2.92 -5.61 2.07
CA SER A 225 2.01 -6.70 2.36
C SER A 225 2.30 -7.92 1.49
N LEU A 226 2.30 -9.10 2.12
CA LEU A 226 2.53 -10.40 1.50
C LEU A 226 1.21 -11.16 1.47
N CYS A 227 0.83 -11.71 0.32
CA CYS A 227 -0.38 -12.51 0.16
C CYS A 227 -0.21 -13.55 -0.95
N ASP A 228 -0.54 -14.81 -0.68
CA ASP A 228 -0.53 -15.88 -1.67
C ASP A 228 -1.51 -17.01 -1.25
N GLU A 229 -1.91 -17.83 -2.22
CA GLU A 229 -2.66 -19.08 -2.04
C GLU A 229 -1.78 -20.30 -1.80
N HIS A 230 -0.47 -20.14 -1.98
CA HIS A 230 0.55 -21.15 -1.73
C HIS A 230 1.41 -20.74 -0.52
N PRO A 231 1.94 -21.70 0.24
CA PRO A 231 2.85 -21.40 1.34
C PRO A 231 4.04 -20.54 0.92
N PHE A 232 4.43 -19.56 1.74
CA PHE A 232 5.72 -18.89 1.59
C PHE A 232 6.81 -19.75 2.23
N LYS A 233 7.90 -19.99 1.50
CA LYS A 233 9.08 -20.70 2.03
C LYS A 233 10.00 -19.76 2.79
N HIS A 234 10.87 -20.31 3.62
CA HIS A 234 11.88 -19.52 4.33
C HIS A 234 12.76 -18.66 3.39
N GLU A 235 13.17 -19.21 2.22
CA GLU A 235 13.94 -18.47 1.20
C GLU A 235 13.21 -17.22 0.69
N PHE A 236 11.87 -17.23 0.70
CA PHE A 236 11.08 -16.07 0.31
C PHE A 236 11.36 -14.89 1.27
N PHE A 237 11.40 -15.12 2.57
CA PHE A 237 11.71 -14.07 3.56
C PHE A 237 13.15 -13.55 3.44
N CYS A 238 14.11 -14.42 3.08
CA CYS A 238 15.46 -13.98 2.68
C CYS A 238 15.41 -13.01 1.50
N ARG A 239 14.63 -13.35 0.46
CA ARG A 239 14.46 -12.49 -0.72
C ARG A 239 13.78 -11.16 -0.39
N ILE A 240 12.80 -11.17 0.50
CA ILE A 240 12.12 -9.97 1.00
C ILE A 240 13.12 -9.04 1.70
N THR A 241 13.91 -9.52 2.66
CA THR A 241 14.88 -8.65 3.38
C THR A 241 15.95 -8.06 2.47
N GLN A 242 16.42 -8.83 1.49
CA GLN A 242 17.36 -8.32 0.48
C GLN A 242 16.72 -7.26 -0.43
N SER A 243 15.43 -7.40 -0.72
CA SER A 243 14.72 -6.51 -1.64
C SER A 243 14.29 -5.20 -0.99
N PHE A 244 13.97 -5.26 0.32
CA PHE A 244 13.44 -4.17 1.12
C PHE A 244 14.35 -3.88 2.33
N PRO A 245 15.57 -3.35 2.11
CA PRO A 245 16.57 -3.22 3.18
C PRO A 245 16.19 -2.22 4.28
N TYR A 246 15.17 -1.39 4.07
CA TYR A 246 14.67 -0.41 5.03
C TYR A 246 13.22 -0.68 5.44
N LEU A 247 12.78 -1.95 5.40
CA LEU A 247 11.41 -2.33 5.76
C LEU A 247 11.11 -2.00 7.22
N GLU A 248 10.04 -1.24 7.45
CA GLU A 248 9.54 -0.82 8.76
C GLU A 248 8.25 -1.54 9.14
N LYS A 249 7.37 -1.83 8.16
CA LYS A 249 6.10 -2.52 8.38
C LYS A 249 5.93 -3.71 7.45
N LEU A 250 5.57 -4.85 8.02
CA LEU A 250 5.31 -6.09 7.29
C LEU A 250 3.93 -6.63 7.67
N ARG A 251 3.04 -6.75 6.68
CA ARG A 251 1.77 -7.48 6.82
C ARG A 251 1.85 -8.80 6.07
N LEU A 252 1.45 -9.90 6.71
CA LEU A 252 1.37 -11.22 6.08
C LEU A 252 -0.06 -11.74 6.15
N HIS A 253 -0.58 -12.12 5.00
CA HIS A 253 -1.86 -12.80 4.86
C HIS A 253 -1.64 -14.11 4.10
N ASN A 254 -1.61 -15.23 4.80
CA ASN A 254 -1.49 -16.55 4.17
C ASN A 254 -1.94 -17.62 5.16
N TYR A 255 -3.02 -18.33 4.82
CA TYR A 255 -3.59 -19.37 5.67
C TYR A 255 -2.96 -20.75 5.46
N GLU A 256 -2.11 -20.90 4.45
CA GLU A 256 -1.44 -22.16 4.15
C GLU A 256 -0.19 -22.33 5.03
N ALA A 257 -0.06 -23.50 5.65
CA ALA A 257 1.08 -23.83 6.47
C ALA A 257 2.38 -23.80 5.67
N GLN A 258 3.45 -23.25 6.24
CA GLN A 258 4.77 -23.31 5.63
C GLN A 258 5.20 -24.76 5.43
N GLU A 259 5.77 -25.04 4.27
CA GLU A 259 6.44 -26.32 4.05
C GLU A 259 7.69 -26.39 4.94
N ASN A 260 7.87 -27.50 5.67
CA ASN A 260 9.07 -27.72 6.47
C ASN A 260 10.28 -27.93 5.54
N ASP A 261 11.02 -26.86 5.26
CA ASP A 261 12.31 -26.97 4.61
C ASP A 261 13.37 -27.35 5.66
N ASN A 262 13.83 -28.60 5.61
CA ASN A 262 14.92 -29.18 6.43
C ASN A 262 16.31 -28.53 6.19
N LEU A 263 16.37 -27.36 5.58
CA LEU A 263 17.63 -26.67 5.28
C LEU A 263 18.15 -26.02 6.56
N GLN A 264 19.48 -26.07 6.75
CA GLN A 264 20.18 -25.18 7.68
C GLN A 264 19.91 -23.74 7.23
N SER A 265 18.81 -23.17 7.69
CA SER A 265 18.28 -21.90 7.23
C SER A 265 19.12 -20.74 7.74
N LEU A 266 19.43 -19.80 6.85
CA LEU A 266 20.05 -18.54 7.21
C LEU A 266 19.07 -17.74 8.07
N ILE A 267 19.50 -17.24 9.24
CA ILE A 267 18.63 -16.38 10.04
C ILE A 267 18.29 -15.12 9.23
N VAL A 268 17.00 -14.87 9.04
CA VAL A 268 16.48 -13.68 8.35
C VAL A 268 16.54 -12.51 9.32
N VAL A 269 17.30 -11.47 8.98
CA VAL A 269 17.47 -10.30 9.83
C VAL A 269 16.63 -9.15 9.30
N TYR A 270 15.76 -8.61 10.14
CA TYR A 270 14.96 -7.42 9.87
C TYR A 270 15.50 -6.23 10.68
N PRO A 271 16.43 -5.42 10.13
CA PRO A 271 17.12 -4.38 10.89
C PRO A 271 16.25 -3.16 11.21
N TYR A 272 15.21 -2.88 10.40
CA TYR A 272 14.40 -1.67 10.54
C TYR A 272 12.93 -1.93 10.89
N LEU A 273 12.51 -3.19 10.92
CA LEU A 273 11.11 -3.57 11.15
C LEU A 273 10.69 -3.09 12.55
N THR A 274 9.52 -2.48 12.61
CA THR A 274 8.90 -1.96 13.83
C THR A 274 7.45 -2.39 13.99
N GLU A 275 6.81 -2.84 12.91
CA GLU A 275 5.43 -3.34 12.93
C GLU A 275 5.31 -4.63 12.12
N LEU A 276 4.68 -5.63 12.72
CA LEU A 276 4.45 -6.94 12.13
C LEU A 276 2.99 -7.33 12.32
N ASP A 277 2.26 -7.52 11.22
CA ASP A 277 0.85 -7.88 11.22
C ASP A 277 0.66 -9.29 10.64
N LEU A 278 0.24 -10.21 11.51
CA LEU A 278 0.04 -11.65 11.26
C LEU A 278 -1.40 -12.09 11.57
N ILE A 279 -2.37 -11.17 11.65
CA ILE A 279 -3.75 -11.50 12.04
C ILE A 279 -4.38 -12.60 11.17
N ASN A 280 -4.08 -12.58 9.87
CA ASN A 280 -4.60 -13.52 8.87
C ASN A 280 -3.53 -14.48 8.36
N SER A 281 -2.71 -14.99 9.28
CA SER A 281 -1.60 -15.89 8.96
C SER A 281 -1.78 -17.25 9.62
N HIS A 282 -1.31 -18.30 8.98
CA HIS A 282 -1.12 -19.60 9.60
C HIS A 282 -0.08 -19.53 10.74
N GLU A 283 -0.24 -20.36 11.77
CA GLU A 283 0.63 -20.39 12.97
C GLU A 283 2.11 -20.65 12.67
N THR A 284 2.41 -21.33 11.57
CA THR A 284 3.78 -21.55 11.11
C THR A 284 4.51 -20.25 10.75
N TYR A 285 3.80 -19.21 10.31
CA TYR A 285 4.40 -17.88 10.10
C TYR A 285 4.65 -17.16 11.41
N ILE A 286 3.81 -17.36 12.42
CA ILE A 286 4.07 -16.83 13.76
C ILE A 286 5.34 -17.47 14.31
N ASP A 287 5.49 -18.80 14.16
CA ASP A 287 6.74 -19.48 14.52
C ASP A 287 7.94 -18.93 13.73
N GLU A 288 7.82 -18.74 12.41
CA GLU A 288 8.88 -18.16 11.57
C GLU A 288 9.44 -16.83 12.10
N PHE A 289 8.55 -15.93 12.55
CA PHE A 289 8.93 -14.61 13.04
C PHE A 289 9.34 -14.60 14.52
N LEU A 290 8.67 -15.39 15.36
CA LEU A 290 8.98 -15.43 16.80
C LEU A 290 10.16 -16.35 17.13
N ASN A 291 10.46 -17.34 16.31
CA ASN A 291 11.58 -18.25 16.53
C ASN A 291 12.92 -17.56 16.20
N HIS A 292 13.77 -17.40 17.21
CA HIS A 292 15.06 -16.72 17.08
C HIS A 292 16.09 -17.47 16.22
N CYS A 293 15.87 -18.76 15.98
CA CYS A 293 16.68 -19.55 15.06
C CYS A 293 16.32 -19.32 13.58
N LYS A 294 15.22 -18.62 13.31
CA LYS A 294 14.71 -18.36 11.94
C LYS A 294 14.75 -16.87 11.60
N THR A 295 14.32 -16.03 12.53
CA THR A 295 14.24 -14.58 12.34
C THR A 295 14.92 -13.83 13.48
N CYS A 296 15.51 -12.67 13.19
CA CYS A 296 16.05 -11.76 14.19
C CYS A 296 15.54 -10.32 13.98
N PHE A 297 15.02 -9.72 15.04
CA PHE A 297 14.65 -8.30 15.08
C PHE A 297 15.73 -7.48 15.80
N LEU A 298 16.16 -6.37 15.19
CA LEU A 298 17.11 -5.44 15.82
C LEU A 298 16.44 -4.23 16.50
N LYS A 299 15.12 -4.11 16.34
CA LYS A 299 14.30 -3.05 16.92
C LYS A 299 13.15 -3.65 17.72
N ASN A 300 12.53 -2.80 18.52
CA ASN A 300 11.29 -3.13 19.18
C ASN A 300 10.14 -3.19 18.15
N ILE A 301 9.27 -4.19 18.30
CA ILE A 301 8.19 -4.52 17.38
C ILE A 301 6.82 -4.32 18.03
N HIS A 302 5.88 -3.80 17.26
CA HIS A 302 4.45 -3.93 17.50
C HIS A 302 3.94 -5.12 16.71
N LEU A 303 3.41 -6.12 17.41
CA LEU A 303 2.88 -7.35 16.81
C LEU A 303 1.35 -7.30 16.83
N THR A 304 0.74 -7.53 15.67
CA THR A 304 -0.70 -7.73 15.53
C THR A 304 -0.96 -9.19 15.14
N VAL A 305 -1.79 -9.90 15.90
CA VAL A 305 -2.00 -11.35 15.68
C VAL A 305 -3.30 -11.86 16.30
N ASP A 306 -3.86 -12.94 15.75
CA ASP A 306 -4.97 -13.69 16.37
C ASP A 306 -4.48 -14.47 17.60
N TYR A 307 -5.23 -14.37 18.71
CA TYR A 307 -4.87 -15.00 19.97
C TYR A 307 -4.69 -16.52 19.87
N ASN A 308 -5.63 -17.21 19.23
CA ASN A 308 -5.64 -18.67 19.19
C ASN A 308 -4.49 -19.20 18.35
N THR A 309 -4.20 -18.52 17.25
CA THR A 309 -3.09 -18.86 16.36
C THR A 309 -1.75 -18.60 17.04
N LEU A 310 -1.60 -17.49 17.77
CA LEU A 310 -0.42 -17.21 18.60
C LEU A 310 -0.24 -18.27 19.70
N LYS A 311 -1.32 -18.65 20.40
CA LYS A 311 -1.30 -19.68 21.44
C LYS A 311 -0.80 -21.02 20.89
N ARG A 312 -1.27 -21.46 19.72
CA ARG A 312 -0.78 -22.70 19.09
C ARG A 312 0.68 -22.59 18.65
N ALA A 313 1.07 -21.49 18.02
CA ALA A 313 2.45 -21.27 17.56
C ALA A 313 3.49 -21.26 18.70
N THR A 314 3.09 -20.81 19.89
CA THR A 314 3.93 -20.68 21.08
C THR A 314 3.82 -21.87 22.05
N ASP A 315 3.15 -22.95 21.64
CA ASP A 315 2.81 -24.09 22.50
C ASP A 315 2.25 -23.64 23.85
N ASP A 316 1.13 -22.91 23.77
CA ASP A 316 0.46 -22.32 24.92
C ASP A 316 1.40 -21.45 25.77
N PHE A 317 2.20 -20.62 25.09
CA PHE A 317 3.16 -19.69 25.69
C PHE A 317 4.25 -20.39 26.53
N THR A 318 4.70 -21.58 26.12
CA THR A 318 5.78 -22.32 26.79
C THR A 318 7.02 -22.52 25.91
N LYS A 319 6.93 -22.23 24.61
CA LYS A 319 7.99 -22.52 23.62
C LYS A 319 9.27 -21.69 23.82
N GLU A 320 10.38 -22.38 24.13
CA GLU A 320 11.67 -21.75 24.45
C GLU A 320 12.30 -21.04 23.26
N GLU A 321 12.12 -21.55 22.04
CA GLU A 321 12.72 -21.00 20.83
C GLU A 321 12.19 -19.60 20.49
N THR A 322 11.15 -19.14 21.16
CA THR A 322 10.61 -17.78 20.94
C THR A 322 11.09 -16.76 21.97
N GLN A 323 11.87 -17.19 22.98
CA GLN A 323 12.22 -16.38 24.15
C GLN A 323 12.99 -15.10 23.82
N PHE A 324 13.83 -15.10 22.78
CA PHE A 324 14.62 -13.91 22.43
C PHE A 324 13.77 -12.89 21.68
N ASN A 325 13.09 -13.28 20.60
CA ASN A 325 12.31 -12.31 19.81
C ASN A 325 11.10 -11.79 20.59
N ARG A 326 10.49 -12.57 21.51
CA ARG A 326 9.39 -12.05 22.34
C ARG A 326 9.81 -10.86 23.21
N LEU A 327 11.09 -10.75 23.59
CA LEU A 327 11.60 -9.60 24.35
C LEU A 327 11.65 -8.32 23.52
N ASN A 328 11.69 -8.43 22.19
CA ASN A 328 11.64 -7.27 21.29
C ASN A 328 10.19 -6.80 21.05
N ILE A 329 9.17 -7.56 21.46
CA ILE A 329 7.77 -7.14 21.33
C ILE A 329 7.45 -6.13 22.44
N ILE A 330 7.14 -4.88 22.06
CA ILE A 330 6.78 -3.79 22.98
C ILE A 330 5.31 -3.37 22.88
N GLY A 331 4.63 -3.77 21.81
CA GLY A 331 3.20 -3.59 21.64
C GLY A 331 2.60 -4.87 21.08
N LEU A 332 1.47 -5.29 21.63
CA LEU A 332 0.78 -6.48 21.19
C LEU A 332 -0.70 -6.14 21.02
N LEU A 333 -1.14 -6.16 19.75
CA LEU A 333 -2.54 -6.02 19.37
C LEU A 333 -3.11 -7.42 19.13
N ILE A 334 -4.00 -7.85 20.02
CA ILE A 334 -4.65 -9.15 19.94
C ILE A 334 -6.09 -9.00 19.47
N PHE A 335 -6.47 -9.84 18.53
CA PHE A 335 -7.85 -10.09 18.14
C PHE A 335 -8.33 -11.37 18.81
N ASN A 336 -9.62 -11.40 19.20
CA ASN A 336 -10.43 -12.50 19.76
C ASN A 336 -10.97 -12.20 21.19
N TYR A 337 -12.11 -12.80 21.55
CA TYR A 337 -12.87 -12.54 22.78
C TYR A 337 -12.37 -13.32 24.01
N ASP A 338 -11.80 -14.51 23.82
CA ASP A 338 -11.44 -15.44 24.90
C ASP A 338 -9.93 -15.41 25.22
N VAL A 339 -9.43 -14.23 25.57
CA VAL A 339 -8.00 -13.98 25.80
C VAL A 339 -7.62 -14.17 27.27
N ASP A 340 -6.63 -15.02 27.56
CA ASP A 340 -5.98 -15.08 28.87
C ASP A 340 -4.93 -13.98 28.97
N VAL A 341 -5.38 -12.81 29.41
CA VAL A 341 -4.56 -11.60 29.51
C VAL A 341 -3.39 -11.78 30.47
N GLU A 342 -3.55 -12.53 31.56
CA GLU A 342 -2.47 -12.73 32.54
C GLU A 342 -1.37 -13.61 31.97
N LYS A 343 -1.73 -14.63 31.21
CA LYS A 343 -0.76 -15.45 30.49
C LYS A 343 0.00 -14.66 29.43
N LEU A 344 -0.69 -13.81 28.67
CA LEU A 344 -0.05 -12.90 27.71
C LEU A 344 0.91 -11.92 28.38
N LYS A 345 0.51 -11.27 29.48
CA LYS A 345 1.38 -10.36 30.24
C LYS A 345 2.61 -11.07 30.78
N SER A 346 2.45 -12.30 31.28
CA SER A 346 3.57 -13.10 31.76
C SER A 346 4.55 -13.41 30.63
N TYR A 347 4.04 -13.81 29.46
CA TYR A 347 4.86 -14.18 28.32
C TYR A 347 5.53 -12.98 27.62
N PHE A 348 4.78 -11.89 27.41
CA PHE A 348 5.22 -10.64 26.79
C PHE A 348 5.34 -9.53 27.84
N SER A 349 6.18 -9.73 28.85
CA SER A 349 6.30 -8.86 30.02
C SER A 349 6.66 -7.39 29.73
N ARG A 350 7.18 -7.10 28.53
CA ARG A 350 7.52 -5.75 28.07
C ARG A 350 6.45 -5.10 27.19
N ALA A 351 5.46 -5.86 26.72
CA ALA A 351 4.51 -5.39 25.75
C ALA A 351 3.36 -4.62 26.40
N LYS A 352 3.01 -3.47 25.82
CA LYS A 352 1.71 -2.85 26.02
C LYS A 352 0.67 -3.70 25.29
N LEU A 353 -0.28 -4.25 26.03
CA LEU A 353 -1.35 -5.06 25.48
C LEU A 353 -2.55 -4.18 25.13
N ASP A 354 -2.99 -4.25 23.87
CA ASP A 354 -4.25 -3.68 23.39
C ASP A 354 -5.08 -4.87 22.84
N CYS A 355 -6.21 -5.17 23.48
CA CYS A 355 -7.11 -6.26 23.05
C CYS A 355 -8.31 -5.65 22.35
N LEU A 356 -8.48 -5.95 21.07
CA LEU A 356 -9.68 -5.58 20.33
C LEU A 356 -10.71 -6.70 20.51
N LEU A 357 -11.72 -6.37 21.31
CA LEU A 357 -12.93 -7.16 21.50
C LEU A 357 -13.83 -6.97 20.28
#